data_AF-A0A945F8V6-F1
#
_entry.id   AF-A0A945F8V6-F1
#
_cell.length_a   1.000
_cell.length_b   1.000
_cell.length_c   1.000
_cell.angle_alpha   90.00
_cell.angle_beta   90.00
_cell.angle_gamma   90.00
#
_symmetry.space_group_name_H-M   'P 1'
#
loop_
_entity.id
_entity.type
_entity.pdbx_description
1 polymer ?
#
loop_
_entity_poly.entity_id
_entity_poly.type
_entity_poly.pdbx_seq_one_letter_code
_entity_poly.pdbx_strand_id
1 'polypeptide(L)'
;MNTVKILSFALASTTLFLSCKEERTTTKEIKKTSENELAIVDTAIIERKTSKKSDYLYVTSVSGLSLREYANLQSTKLAIMPYGTKVKIISLEENPTMKVDGIQGGMNQIEYNHKKGFAFNGYLSRYFPPEIGISFEKYGEELKLKFPNVNYSESKSGTVSNPIITEKLILPNIQWHEAFYIAQQLFKFPKEFDFPSSIGKEKEVKLEKRFKKDSWVSELQINRKENKLIKIKYHYKNKGFTKKVAIYKEGGEIVISNIEELK
;
A
#
# COMPACT_ATOMS: atom_id res chain seq x y z
N MET A 1 -34.82 28.86 55.02
CA MET A 1 -34.15 30.08 54.50
C MET A 1 -33.42 29.72 53.21
N ASN A 2 -33.64 30.37 52.07
CA ASN A 2 -34.68 31.34 51.69
C ASN A 2 -35.35 30.93 50.36
N THR A 3 -36.43 31.61 49.99
CA THR A 3 -37.43 31.15 49.02
C THR A 3 -37.25 31.66 47.59
N VAL A 4 -37.92 30.98 46.65
CA VAL A 4 -38.00 31.32 45.22
C VAL A 4 -39.35 31.96 44.89
N LYS A 5 -39.39 32.79 43.84
CA LYS A 5 -40.52 33.19 42.95
C LYS A 5 -40.87 34.69 42.95
N ILE A 6 -40.90 35.26 41.74
CA ILE A 6 -41.92 36.16 41.15
C ILE A 6 -41.67 36.05 39.63
N LEU A 7 -42.56 35.47 38.80
CA LEU A 7 -43.90 35.86 38.32
C LEU A 7 -43.84 36.67 37.01
N SER A 8 -44.70 36.31 36.06
CA SER A 8 -44.67 36.76 34.66
C SER A 8 -45.61 37.94 34.40
N PHE A 9 -45.34 38.69 33.33
CA PHE A 9 -46.38 39.38 32.56
C PHE A 9 -46.09 39.27 31.07
N ALA A 10 -47.13 39.12 30.27
CA ALA A 10 -47.07 39.10 28.81
C ALA A 10 -48.03 40.16 28.26
N LEU A 11 -47.66 40.80 27.17
CA LEU A 11 -48.56 41.65 26.40
C LEU A 11 -48.23 41.50 24.91
N ALA A 12 -49.22 41.12 24.11
CA ALA A 12 -49.12 41.09 22.66
C ALA A 12 -49.78 42.35 22.09
N SER A 13 -49.22 42.89 21.01
CA SER A 13 -49.93 43.88 20.19
C SER A 13 -49.44 43.81 18.74
N THR A 14 -50.38 43.65 17.81
CA THR A 14 -50.12 43.56 16.38
C THR A 14 -50.68 44.79 15.67
N THR A 15 -49.86 45.48 14.88
CA THR A 15 -50.33 46.54 13.97
C THR A 15 -49.80 46.30 12.56
N LEU A 16 -50.71 46.03 11.63
CA LEU A 16 -50.46 46.09 10.19
C LEU A 16 -50.70 47.52 9.72
N PHE A 17 -49.79 48.07 8.92
CA PHE A 17 -50.08 49.24 8.09
C PHE A 17 -49.55 49.02 6.67
N LEU A 18 -50.41 49.34 5.70
CA LEU A 18 -50.17 49.24 4.27
C LEU A 18 -49.52 50.53 3.76
N SER A 19 -48.61 50.40 2.77
CA SER A 19 -48.40 51.46 1.78
C SER A 19 -47.77 50.87 0.52
N CYS A 20 -48.44 51.06 -0.61
CA CYS A 20 -47.88 50.76 -1.93
C CYS A 20 -47.43 52.05 -2.60
N LYS A 21 -46.31 52.03 -3.32
CA LYS A 21 -46.07 52.98 -4.41
C LYS A 21 -45.33 52.32 -5.57
N GLU A 22 -45.74 52.72 -6.76
CA GLU A 22 -45.54 52.14 -8.10
C GLU A 22 -45.03 53.29 -9.02
N GLU A 23 -44.42 53.12 -10.21
CA GLU A 23 -44.08 51.97 -11.08
C GLU A 23 -42.51 51.91 -11.21
N ARG A 24 -41.74 51.48 -12.23
CA ARG A 24 -41.99 51.04 -13.62
C ARG A 24 -40.93 50.05 -14.17
N THR A 25 -41.33 49.26 -15.17
CA THR A 25 -40.59 48.60 -16.28
C THR A 25 -39.04 48.57 -16.27
N THR A 26 -38.41 47.43 -16.58
CA THR A 26 -38.50 46.82 -17.94
C THR A 26 -38.58 45.29 -17.94
N THR A 27 -39.42 44.75 -18.81
CA THR A 27 -39.78 43.33 -18.92
C THR A 27 -39.09 42.64 -20.11
N LYS A 28 -38.66 41.39 -19.92
CA LYS A 28 -38.58 40.27 -20.88
C LYS A 28 -37.89 39.07 -20.20
N GLU A 29 -38.31 37.82 -20.31
CA GLU A 29 -39.60 37.22 -20.65
C GLU A 29 -39.49 35.72 -20.23
N ILE A 30 -40.52 35.10 -19.65
CA ILE A 30 -40.46 33.67 -19.26
C ILE A 30 -41.39 32.85 -20.15
N LYS A 31 -40.89 31.76 -20.73
CA LYS A 31 -41.70 30.81 -21.51
C LYS A 31 -41.88 29.49 -20.75
N LYS A 32 -43.14 29.05 -20.59
CA LYS A 32 -43.54 27.81 -19.90
C LYS A 32 -43.97 26.72 -20.89
N THR A 33 -43.43 25.51 -20.70
CA THR A 33 -44.03 24.16 -20.93
C THR A 33 -43.06 23.19 -20.24
N SER A 34 -43.41 22.26 -19.34
CA SER A 34 -44.60 21.38 -19.21
C SER A 34 -44.62 20.26 -20.25
N GLU A 35 -43.88 19.16 -20.01
CA GLU A 35 -44.45 17.86 -19.61
C GLU A 35 -43.36 16.80 -19.34
N ASN A 36 -43.79 15.62 -18.90
CA ASN A 36 -43.00 14.49 -18.38
C ASN A 36 -41.63 14.23 -19.06
N GLU A 37 -40.57 14.33 -18.26
CA GLU A 37 -39.34 13.57 -18.50
C GLU A 37 -38.92 12.89 -17.18
N LEU A 38 -38.78 11.56 -17.19
CA LEU A 38 -38.12 10.88 -16.08
C LEU A 38 -36.66 11.33 -16.09
N ALA A 39 -36.19 11.88 -14.97
CA ALA A 39 -34.78 12.26 -14.81
C ALA A 39 -33.88 11.02 -14.75
N ILE A 40 -33.61 10.43 -15.92
CA ILE A 40 -32.53 9.46 -16.12
C ILE A 40 -31.23 10.23 -15.91
N VAL A 41 -30.74 10.22 -14.68
CA VAL A 41 -29.43 10.77 -14.33
C VAL A 41 -28.40 9.96 -15.10
N ASP A 42 -27.88 10.52 -16.20
CA ASP A 42 -26.86 9.86 -17.02
C ASP A 42 -25.65 9.55 -16.13
N THR A 43 -25.56 8.27 -15.76
CA THR A 43 -24.54 7.77 -14.84
C THR A 43 -23.15 7.94 -15.46
N ALA A 44 -23.05 7.94 -16.80
CA ALA A 44 -21.81 8.24 -17.50
C ALA A 44 -21.34 9.69 -17.30
N ILE A 45 -22.21 10.68 -16.98
CA ILE A 45 -21.77 12.04 -16.64
C ILE A 45 -21.17 12.09 -15.23
N ILE A 46 -21.71 11.31 -14.28
CA ILE A 46 -21.15 11.17 -12.93
C ILE A 46 -19.82 10.42 -12.97
N GLU A 47 -19.73 9.34 -13.74
CA GLU A 47 -18.48 8.60 -13.98
C GLU A 47 -17.42 9.47 -14.68
N ARG A 48 -17.77 10.21 -15.74
CA ARG A 48 -16.85 11.13 -16.42
C ARG A 48 -16.32 12.22 -15.47
N LYS A 49 -17.15 12.79 -14.60
CA LYS A 49 -16.70 13.76 -13.57
C LYS A 49 -15.94 13.13 -12.40
N THR A 50 -15.95 11.80 -12.25
CA THR A 50 -15.20 11.06 -11.22
C THR A 50 -14.08 10.20 -11.80
N SER A 51 -13.70 10.41 -13.07
CA SER A 51 -12.63 9.72 -13.79
C SER A 51 -11.19 10.10 -13.33
N LYS A 52 -11.00 10.24 -12.01
CA LYS A 52 -9.69 10.01 -11.39
C LYS A 52 -9.43 8.51 -11.53
N LYS A 53 -8.63 8.13 -12.54
CA LYS A 53 -8.28 6.74 -12.89
C LYS A 53 -8.04 5.94 -11.60
N SER A 54 -8.97 5.04 -11.25
CA SER A 54 -8.92 4.37 -9.96
C SER A 54 -7.87 3.27 -10.00
N ASP A 55 -6.64 3.64 -9.64
CA ASP A 55 -5.56 2.67 -9.52
C ASP A 55 -5.91 1.62 -8.45
N TYR A 56 -5.40 0.41 -8.66
CA TYR A 56 -5.61 -0.73 -7.77
C TYR A 56 -4.27 -1.14 -7.19
N LEU A 57 -4.24 -1.34 -5.87
CA LEU A 57 -3.08 -1.88 -5.15
C LEU A 57 -3.41 -3.28 -4.60
N TYR A 58 -2.39 -4.00 -4.17
CA TYR A 58 -2.49 -5.36 -3.64
C TYR A 58 -2.00 -5.40 -2.19
N VAL A 59 -2.73 -6.12 -1.33
CA VAL A 59 -2.37 -6.28 0.09
C VAL A 59 -1.14 -7.17 0.23
N THR A 60 -0.04 -6.63 0.76
CA THR A 60 1.23 -7.36 0.95
C THR A 60 1.42 -7.93 2.37
N SER A 61 0.58 -7.55 3.33
CA SER A 61 0.61 -8.14 4.69
C SER A 61 0.18 -9.60 4.67
N VAL A 62 1.08 -10.51 5.10
CA VAL A 62 0.85 -11.97 5.12
C VAL A 62 -0.28 -12.37 6.08
N SER A 63 -0.52 -11.60 7.14
CA SER A 63 -1.66 -11.77 8.07
C SER A 63 -2.94 -11.05 7.60
N GLY A 64 -2.92 -10.49 6.39
CA GLY A 64 -3.93 -9.56 5.89
C GLY A 64 -3.77 -8.14 6.44
N LEU A 65 -4.49 -7.19 5.84
CA LEU A 65 -4.47 -5.78 6.19
C LEU A 65 -5.84 -5.34 6.71
N SER A 66 -5.86 -4.60 7.82
CA SER A 66 -7.11 -4.14 8.44
C SER A 66 -7.66 -2.91 7.71
N LEU A 67 -8.91 -3.00 7.25
CA LEU A 67 -9.70 -1.85 6.82
C LEU A 67 -10.32 -1.20 8.06
N ARG A 68 -10.22 0.12 8.20
CA ARG A 68 -10.65 0.88 9.38
C ARG A 68 -11.60 2.01 9.05
N GLU A 69 -12.34 2.45 10.06
CA GLU A 69 -13.34 3.52 9.97
C GLU A 69 -12.72 4.90 9.75
N TYR A 70 -11.58 5.19 10.40
CA TYR A 70 -10.88 6.48 10.30
C TYR A 70 -9.39 6.29 9.98
N ALA A 71 -8.71 7.37 9.60
CA ALA A 71 -7.31 7.41 9.16
C ALA A 71 -6.29 7.24 10.32
N ASN A 72 -6.52 6.30 11.25
CA ASN A 72 -5.62 5.98 12.37
C ASN A 72 -5.69 4.50 12.78
N LEU A 73 -4.69 4.03 13.53
CA LEU A 73 -4.53 2.61 13.92
C LEU A 73 -5.41 2.17 15.10
N GLN A 74 -6.15 3.09 15.72
CA GLN A 74 -6.96 2.86 16.92
C GLN A 74 -8.45 2.70 16.58
N SER A 75 -8.90 3.32 15.48
CA SER A 75 -10.29 3.30 15.00
C SER A 75 -10.82 1.91 14.64
N THR A 76 -12.15 1.78 14.66
CA THR A 76 -12.92 0.55 14.46
C THR A 76 -12.46 -0.23 13.22
N LYS A 77 -12.25 -1.54 13.37
CA LYS A 77 -11.88 -2.43 12.26
C LYS A 77 -13.14 -2.87 11.51
N LEU A 78 -13.31 -2.37 10.28
CA LEU A 78 -14.46 -2.67 9.41
C LEU A 78 -14.34 -4.02 8.70
N ALA A 79 -13.11 -4.45 8.41
CA ALA A 79 -12.79 -5.74 7.79
C ALA A 79 -11.29 -6.09 7.97
N ILE A 80 -10.94 -7.34 7.64
CA ILE A 80 -9.57 -7.73 7.27
C ILE A 80 -9.60 -8.11 5.79
N MET A 81 -8.61 -7.62 5.04
CA MET A 81 -8.39 -7.89 3.63
C MET A 81 -7.26 -8.93 3.54
N PRO A 82 -7.49 -10.14 2.97
CA PRO A 82 -6.46 -11.16 2.85
C PRO A 82 -5.21 -10.71 2.09
N TYR A 83 -4.09 -11.42 2.28
CA TYR A 83 -2.90 -11.30 1.43
C TYR A 83 -3.25 -11.46 -0.05
N GLY A 84 -2.59 -10.71 -0.93
CA GLY A 84 -2.84 -10.72 -2.38
C GLY A 84 -4.11 -9.98 -2.82
N THR A 85 -5.00 -9.59 -1.90
CA THR A 85 -6.27 -8.92 -2.23
C THR A 85 -6.02 -7.65 -3.03
N LYS A 86 -6.63 -7.58 -4.22
CA LYS A 86 -6.68 -6.38 -5.07
C LYS A 86 -7.72 -5.41 -4.51
N VAL A 87 -7.29 -4.23 -4.07
CA VAL A 87 -8.16 -3.16 -3.52
C VAL A 87 -8.18 -1.95 -4.44
N LYS A 88 -9.31 -1.23 -4.48
CA LYS A 88 -9.50 -0.03 -5.29
C LYS A 88 -9.17 1.20 -4.45
N ILE A 89 -8.33 2.10 -4.97
CA ILE A 89 -7.99 3.35 -4.27
C ILE A 89 -9.08 4.41 -4.49
N ILE A 90 -9.45 5.11 -3.41
CA ILE A 90 -10.31 6.30 -3.42
C ILE A 90 -9.43 7.55 -3.25
N SER A 91 -8.55 7.54 -2.26
CA SER A 91 -7.51 8.56 -2.06
C SER A 91 -6.20 7.93 -1.58
N LEU A 92 -5.09 8.55 -1.97
CA LEU A 92 -3.77 8.28 -1.43
C LEU A 92 -3.50 9.26 -0.29
N GLU A 93 -2.86 8.78 0.78
CA GLU A 93 -2.12 9.63 1.70
C GLU A 93 -0.67 9.66 1.22
N GLU A 94 -0.20 10.84 0.83
CA GLU A 94 1.14 11.06 0.26
C GLU A 94 2.20 11.29 1.36
N ASN A 95 1.76 11.68 2.57
CA ASN A 95 2.65 12.00 3.69
C ASN A 95 2.71 10.82 4.68
N PRO A 96 3.92 10.41 5.14
CA PRO A 96 4.03 9.36 6.14
C PRO A 96 3.62 9.88 7.54
N THR A 97 2.34 9.72 7.90
CA THR A 97 1.78 10.17 9.19
C THR A 97 2.06 9.22 10.36
N MET A 98 2.48 7.98 10.10
CA MET A 98 2.72 6.97 11.13
C MET A 98 3.80 5.95 10.73
N LYS A 99 4.13 5.05 11.69
CA LYS A 99 5.11 3.98 11.50
C LYS A 99 4.56 2.66 12.04
N VAL A 100 4.66 1.60 11.24
CA VAL A 100 4.20 0.23 11.57
C VAL A 100 5.31 -0.73 11.17
N ASP A 101 5.75 -1.62 12.07
CA ASP A 101 6.73 -2.68 11.80
C ASP A 101 8.03 -2.22 11.09
N GLY A 102 8.51 -1.03 11.43
CA GLY A 102 9.68 -0.39 10.80
C GLY A 102 9.36 0.48 9.57
N ILE A 103 8.22 0.25 8.92
CA ILE A 103 7.74 0.92 7.72
C ILE A 103 7.13 2.29 8.07
N GLN A 104 7.54 3.34 7.38
CA GLN A 104 6.86 4.65 7.42
C GLN A 104 5.76 4.70 6.37
N GLY A 105 4.61 5.28 6.70
CA GLY A 105 3.48 5.38 5.78
C GLY A 105 2.30 6.16 6.37
N GLY A 106 1.23 6.24 5.60
CA GLY A 106 -0.03 6.89 5.96
C GLY A 106 -1.23 5.97 5.78
N MET A 107 -2.43 6.52 5.74
CA MET A 107 -3.69 5.77 5.66
C MET A 107 -4.46 6.13 4.38
N ASN A 108 -4.29 5.33 3.32
CA ASN A 108 -5.04 5.49 2.08
C ASN A 108 -6.52 5.20 2.30
N GLN A 109 -7.43 5.97 1.70
CA GLN A 109 -8.85 5.61 1.65
C GLN A 109 -9.08 4.67 0.46
N ILE A 110 -9.73 3.53 0.72
CA ILE A 110 -9.88 2.44 -0.24
C ILE A 110 -11.29 1.83 -0.19
N GLU A 111 -11.62 1.05 -1.22
CA GLU A 111 -12.84 0.28 -1.35
C GLU A 111 -12.52 -1.23 -1.43
N TYR A 112 -13.19 -2.02 -0.56
CA TYR A 112 -13.08 -3.48 -0.49
C TYR A 112 -14.43 -4.09 -0.10
N ASN A 113 -14.95 -5.03 -0.89
CA ASN A 113 -16.25 -5.70 -0.69
C ASN A 113 -17.38 -4.72 -0.35
N HIS A 114 -17.51 -3.65 -1.15
CA HIS A 114 -18.44 -2.52 -1.00
C HIS A 114 -18.31 -1.68 0.29
N LYS A 115 -17.39 -2.04 1.20
CA LYS A 115 -17.01 -1.19 2.33
C LYS A 115 -15.96 -0.19 1.90
N LYS A 116 -16.15 1.07 2.31
CA LYS A 116 -15.17 2.15 2.19
C LYS A 116 -14.55 2.41 3.55
N GLY A 117 -13.26 2.70 3.58
CA GLY A 117 -12.53 2.92 4.82
C GLY A 117 -11.05 3.19 4.55
N PHE A 118 -10.24 3.16 5.59
CA PHE A 118 -8.83 3.51 5.56
C PHE A 118 -7.92 2.30 5.85
N ALA A 119 -6.78 2.21 5.17
CA ALA A 119 -5.80 1.15 5.39
C ALA A 119 -4.36 1.67 5.29
N PHE A 120 -3.46 1.09 6.09
CA PHE A 120 -2.06 1.53 6.15
C PHE A 120 -1.33 1.24 4.84
N ASN A 121 -0.80 2.28 4.20
CA ASN A 121 -0.34 2.18 2.82
C ASN A 121 1.01 1.48 2.65
N GLY A 122 1.83 1.37 3.70
CA GLY A 122 3.04 0.52 3.72
C GLY A 122 2.79 -0.99 3.63
N TYR A 123 1.52 -1.42 3.55
CA TYR A 123 1.13 -2.79 3.23
C TYR A 123 0.25 -2.89 1.96
N LEU A 124 0.31 -1.89 1.09
CA LEU A 124 -0.34 -1.84 -0.22
C LEU A 124 0.70 -1.63 -1.33
N SER A 125 0.87 -2.61 -2.21
CA SER A 125 1.82 -2.53 -3.33
C SER A 125 1.13 -2.31 -4.68
N ARG A 126 1.84 -1.66 -5.62
CA ARG A 126 1.42 -1.65 -7.04
C ARG A 126 1.56 -3.01 -7.72
N TYR A 127 2.47 -3.84 -7.22
CA TYR A 127 2.73 -5.19 -7.69
C TYR A 127 1.89 -6.17 -6.87
N PHE A 128 1.39 -7.23 -7.50
CA PHE A 128 0.76 -8.31 -6.73
C PHE A 128 1.87 -9.10 -6.02
N PRO A 129 1.70 -9.48 -4.75
CA PRO A 129 2.72 -10.20 -4.01
C PRO A 129 2.77 -11.68 -4.45
N PRO A 130 3.93 -12.36 -4.29
CA PRO A 130 4.12 -13.72 -4.79
C PRO A 130 3.32 -14.78 -4.02
N GLU A 131 2.70 -15.70 -4.77
CA GLU A 131 1.96 -16.82 -4.18
C GLU A 131 2.87 -17.78 -3.38
N ILE A 132 2.27 -18.59 -2.50
CA ILE A 132 3.01 -19.48 -1.62
C ILE A 132 3.64 -20.61 -2.44
N GLY A 133 4.95 -20.51 -2.69
CA GLY A 133 5.73 -21.53 -3.39
C GLY A 133 5.92 -21.31 -4.88
N ILE A 134 5.50 -20.17 -5.43
CA ILE A 134 5.84 -19.76 -6.81
C ILE A 134 7.36 -19.67 -7.00
N SER A 135 7.88 -20.04 -8.19
CA SER A 135 9.30 -19.80 -8.51
C SER A 135 9.55 -18.32 -8.82
N PHE A 136 10.81 -17.89 -8.69
CA PHE A 136 11.17 -16.50 -8.93
C PHE A 136 11.07 -16.12 -10.42
N GLU A 137 11.46 -17.04 -11.30
CA GLU A 137 11.14 -17.04 -12.73
C GLU A 137 9.64 -16.80 -12.99
N LYS A 138 8.79 -17.72 -12.54
CA LYS A 138 7.33 -17.69 -12.79
C LYS A 138 6.68 -16.39 -12.32
N TYR A 139 7.07 -15.92 -11.13
CA TYR A 139 6.61 -14.63 -10.60
C TYR A 139 7.13 -13.44 -11.42
N GLY A 140 8.37 -13.48 -11.89
CA GLY A 140 8.95 -12.46 -12.77
C GLY A 140 8.28 -12.39 -14.13
N GLU A 141 7.92 -13.52 -14.73
CA GLU A 141 7.13 -13.61 -15.96
C GLU A 141 5.73 -13.00 -15.79
N GLU A 142 5.00 -13.43 -14.76
CA GLU A 142 3.63 -12.95 -14.49
C GLU A 142 3.59 -11.45 -14.16
N LEU A 143 4.61 -10.92 -13.49
CA LEU A 143 4.78 -9.48 -13.33
C LEU A 143 5.03 -8.79 -14.67
N LYS A 144 5.95 -9.29 -15.49
CA LYS A 144 6.31 -8.71 -16.80
C LYS A 144 5.12 -8.67 -17.78
N LEU A 145 4.27 -9.70 -17.78
CA LEU A 145 3.01 -9.74 -18.56
C LEU A 145 2.03 -8.60 -18.20
N LYS A 146 2.08 -8.12 -16.95
CA LYS A 146 1.15 -7.13 -16.39
C LYS A 146 1.75 -5.73 -16.24
N PHE A 147 3.07 -5.66 -16.18
CA PHE A 147 3.87 -4.45 -15.98
C PHE A 147 5.09 -4.52 -16.92
N PRO A 148 4.98 -4.06 -18.19
CA PRO A 148 6.01 -4.28 -19.22
C PRO A 148 7.41 -3.76 -18.90
N ASN A 149 7.54 -2.82 -17.95
CA ASN A 149 8.80 -2.26 -17.49
C ASN A 149 9.51 -3.17 -16.44
N VAL A 150 8.83 -4.19 -15.90
CA VAL A 150 9.46 -5.20 -15.05
C VAL A 150 10.31 -6.13 -15.91
N ASN A 151 11.56 -6.34 -15.50
CA ASN A 151 12.48 -7.20 -16.21
C ASN A 151 12.90 -8.38 -15.32
N TYR A 152 12.60 -9.60 -15.77
CA TYR A 152 13.19 -10.83 -15.23
C TYR A 152 14.27 -11.34 -16.18
N SER A 153 15.37 -11.83 -15.60
CA SER A 153 16.46 -12.49 -16.33
C SER A 153 17.11 -13.59 -15.48
N GLU A 154 17.52 -14.67 -16.14
CA GLU A 154 18.31 -15.76 -15.56
C GLU A 154 19.63 -15.92 -16.34
N SER A 155 20.67 -16.40 -15.65
CA SER A 155 21.91 -16.87 -16.27
C SER A 155 22.47 -18.05 -15.47
N LYS A 156 23.11 -18.98 -16.16
CA LYS A 156 23.75 -20.18 -15.57
C LYS A 156 25.26 -20.14 -15.83
N SER A 157 26.04 -20.47 -14.81
CA SER A 157 27.52 -20.43 -14.80
C SER A 157 28.07 -21.49 -13.86
N GLY A 158 29.38 -21.48 -13.55
CA GLY A 158 30.02 -22.52 -12.73
C GLY A 158 30.43 -23.74 -13.56
N THR A 159 30.38 -24.93 -12.95
CA THR A 159 30.70 -26.21 -13.64
C THR A 159 29.47 -27.12 -13.70
N VAL A 160 29.54 -28.21 -14.48
CA VAL A 160 28.46 -29.22 -14.55
C VAL A 160 28.18 -29.85 -13.18
N SER A 161 29.20 -30.02 -12.34
CA SER A 161 29.05 -30.57 -10.99
C SER A 161 28.69 -29.52 -9.93
N ASN A 162 29.06 -28.26 -10.12
CA ASN A 162 28.81 -27.15 -9.20
C ASN A 162 28.25 -25.95 -9.99
N PRO A 163 26.99 -26.03 -10.47
CA PRO A 163 26.36 -24.97 -11.23
C PRO A 163 25.97 -23.80 -10.32
N ILE A 164 26.11 -22.59 -10.87
CA ILE A 164 25.74 -21.33 -10.24
C ILE A 164 24.64 -20.67 -11.08
N ILE A 165 23.43 -20.64 -10.52
CA ILE A 165 22.26 -19.99 -11.11
C ILE A 165 22.18 -18.56 -10.56
N THR A 166 22.07 -17.57 -11.44
CA THR A 166 21.88 -16.16 -11.08
C THR A 166 20.62 -15.62 -11.72
N GLU A 167 19.67 -15.23 -10.89
CA GLU A 167 18.37 -14.67 -11.28
C GLU A 167 18.30 -13.19 -10.85
N LYS A 168 17.72 -12.33 -11.69
CA LYS A 168 17.42 -10.92 -11.35
C LYS A 168 15.97 -10.57 -11.72
N LEU A 169 15.32 -9.82 -10.84
CA LEU A 169 14.03 -9.16 -11.07
C LEU A 169 14.18 -7.66 -10.78
N ILE A 170 14.03 -6.84 -11.82
CA ILE A 170 14.08 -5.37 -11.75
C ILE A 170 12.65 -4.84 -11.58
N LEU A 171 12.44 -4.03 -10.54
CA LEU A 171 11.12 -3.56 -10.11
C LEU A 171 11.08 -2.01 -10.11
N PRO A 172 10.62 -1.39 -11.22
CA PRO A 172 10.47 0.05 -11.33
C PRO A 172 9.58 0.64 -10.23
N ASN A 173 10.02 1.74 -9.62
CA ASN A 173 9.25 2.52 -8.64
C ASN A 173 8.71 1.75 -7.42
N ILE A 174 9.31 0.61 -7.06
CA ILE A 174 8.97 -0.11 -5.82
C ILE A 174 9.72 0.47 -4.61
N GLN A 175 9.12 0.37 -3.42
CA GLN A 175 9.74 0.74 -2.16
C GLN A 175 10.53 -0.42 -1.52
N TRP A 176 11.49 -0.07 -0.67
CA TRP A 176 12.42 -1.03 -0.04
C TRP A 176 11.74 -2.14 0.77
N HIS A 177 10.62 -1.85 1.44
CA HIS A 177 9.91 -2.83 2.27
C HIS A 177 9.04 -3.77 1.42
N GLU A 178 8.38 -3.29 0.38
CA GLU A 178 7.66 -4.14 -0.59
C GLU A 178 8.62 -5.18 -1.20
N ALA A 179 9.78 -4.73 -1.71
CA ALA A 179 10.80 -5.61 -2.26
C ALA A 179 11.37 -6.60 -1.22
N PHE A 180 11.45 -6.19 0.05
CA PHE A 180 11.85 -7.07 1.16
C PHE A 180 10.83 -8.18 1.42
N TYR A 181 9.54 -7.87 1.49
CA TYR A 181 8.50 -8.88 1.74
C TYR A 181 8.29 -9.80 0.53
N ILE A 182 8.44 -9.29 -0.70
CA ILE A 182 8.50 -10.11 -1.93
C ILE A 182 9.64 -11.14 -1.84
N ALA A 183 10.85 -10.70 -1.50
CA ALA A 183 12.00 -11.60 -1.37
C ALA A 183 11.85 -12.59 -0.19
N GLN A 184 11.35 -12.13 0.96
CA GLN A 184 11.09 -12.99 2.13
C GLN A 184 10.11 -14.11 1.83
N GLN A 185 9.06 -13.84 1.04
CA GLN A 185 8.08 -14.84 0.61
C GLN A 185 8.69 -15.83 -0.40
N LEU A 186 9.28 -15.35 -1.50
CA LEU A 186 9.86 -16.18 -2.56
C LEU A 186 10.94 -17.13 -2.03
N PHE A 187 11.89 -16.58 -1.27
CA PHE A 187 13.08 -17.29 -0.82
C PHE A 187 12.99 -17.77 0.63
N LYS A 188 11.80 -17.68 1.23
CA LYS A 188 11.45 -18.22 2.55
C LYS A 188 12.40 -17.73 3.66
N PHE A 189 12.71 -16.43 3.67
CA PHE A 189 13.50 -15.85 4.77
C PHE A 189 12.78 -16.11 6.11
N PRO A 190 13.50 -16.41 7.20
CA PRO A 190 12.92 -16.53 8.53
C PRO A 190 12.02 -15.34 8.90
N LYS A 191 10.84 -15.63 9.46
CA LYS A 191 9.85 -14.60 9.85
C LYS A 191 10.31 -13.69 11.00
N GLU A 192 11.43 -14.00 11.65
CA GLU A 192 12.08 -13.13 12.64
C GLU A 192 13.07 -12.12 12.03
N PHE A 193 13.21 -12.10 10.71
CA PHE A 193 13.86 -11.03 9.98
C PHE A 193 12.81 -10.02 9.50
N ASP A 194 12.57 -9.02 10.32
CA ASP A 194 11.75 -7.85 9.99
C ASP A 194 12.46 -6.92 8.99
N PHE A 195 11.70 -6.08 8.30
CA PHE A 195 12.24 -5.05 7.41
C PHE A 195 13.18 -4.09 8.18
N PRO A 196 14.45 -3.93 7.76
CA PRO A 196 15.42 -3.16 8.53
C PRO A 196 15.23 -1.64 8.42
N SER A 197 15.36 -0.96 9.56
CA SER A 197 15.46 0.51 9.63
C SER A 197 16.54 1.07 8.70
N SER A 198 16.23 2.18 8.02
CA SER A 198 17.17 2.96 7.20
C SER A 198 18.28 3.62 8.04
N ILE A 199 17.97 4.01 9.27
CA ILE A 199 18.91 4.51 10.27
C ILE A 199 19.50 3.31 11.03
N GLY A 200 20.82 3.30 11.24
CA GLY A 200 21.54 2.26 11.96
C GLY A 200 23.02 2.20 11.59
N LYS A 201 23.75 1.18 12.07
CA LYS A 201 25.17 0.95 11.69
C LYS A 201 25.29 0.78 10.17
N GLU A 202 26.38 1.28 9.58
CA GLU A 202 26.65 1.13 8.13
C GLU A 202 26.67 -0.34 7.69
N LYS A 203 27.15 -1.23 8.55
CA LYS A 203 27.10 -2.68 8.38
C LYS A 203 26.48 -3.30 9.64
N GLU A 204 25.45 -4.11 9.44
CA GLU A 204 24.74 -4.85 10.48
C GLU A 204 24.52 -6.28 9.98
N VAL A 205 24.67 -7.27 10.87
CA VAL A 205 24.34 -8.67 10.58
C VAL A 205 23.42 -9.19 11.68
N LYS A 206 22.29 -9.76 11.29
CA LYS A 206 21.36 -10.46 12.18
C LYS A 206 21.43 -11.96 11.86
N LEU A 207 21.71 -12.78 12.87
CA LEU A 207 21.70 -14.24 12.75
C LEU A 207 20.32 -14.79 13.14
N GLU A 208 19.87 -15.87 12.50
CA GLU A 208 18.63 -16.55 12.90
C GLU A 208 18.83 -17.30 14.23
N LYS A 209 17.97 -17.04 15.22
CA LYS A 209 18.07 -17.57 16.59
C LYS A 209 18.05 -19.09 16.67
N ARG A 210 17.48 -19.75 15.66
CA ARG A 210 17.26 -21.21 15.61
C ARG A 210 18.50 -22.01 15.22
N PHE A 211 19.46 -21.42 14.50
CA PHE A 211 20.62 -22.15 13.98
C PHE A 211 21.86 -21.96 14.86
N LYS A 212 22.21 -23.03 15.60
CA LYS A 212 23.43 -23.16 16.41
C LYS A 212 24.26 -24.38 15.98
N LYS A 213 24.57 -24.49 14.68
CA LYS A 213 25.44 -25.53 14.11
C LYS A 213 26.35 -24.95 13.05
N ASP A 214 27.65 -25.19 13.16
CA ASP A 214 28.73 -24.48 12.43
C ASP A 214 28.77 -24.73 10.91
N SER A 215 27.90 -25.62 10.42
CA SER A 215 27.74 -25.96 8.99
C SER A 215 26.49 -25.33 8.35
N TRP A 216 25.65 -24.62 9.11
CA TRP A 216 24.42 -23.98 8.63
C TRP A 216 24.48 -22.47 8.90
N VAL A 217 24.26 -21.67 7.85
CA VAL A 217 24.17 -20.21 7.96
C VAL A 217 22.77 -19.78 7.56
N SER A 218 22.19 -18.85 8.33
CA SER A 218 20.95 -18.14 8.02
C SER A 218 21.07 -16.75 8.62
N GLU A 219 21.42 -15.77 7.80
CA GLU A 219 21.75 -14.41 8.26
C GLU A 219 21.21 -13.32 7.34
N LEU A 220 20.78 -12.20 7.93
CA LEU A 220 20.42 -10.98 7.21
C LEU A 220 21.55 -9.94 7.38
N GLN A 221 22.22 -9.62 6.28
CA GLN A 221 23.25 -8.60 6.18
C GLN A 221 22.62 -7.28 5.67
N ILE A 222 22.74 -6.19 6.43
CA ILE A 222 22.19 -4.88 6.08
C ILE A 222 23.34 -3.88 5.90
N ASN A 223 23.34 -3.20 4.75
CA ASN A 223 24.33 -2.19 4.38
C ASN A 223 23.64 -0.84 4.19
N ARG A 224 24.16 0.18 4.86
CA ARG A 224 23.69 1.57 4.85
C ARG A 224 24.84 2.51 4.54
N LYS A 225 24.52 3.69 4.00
CA LYS A 225 25.41 4.85 3.91
C LYS A 225 24.57 6.08 4.20
N GLU A 226 25.08 7.05 4.97
CA GLU A 226 24.37 8.32 5.26
C GLU A 226 22.91 8.13 5.74
N ASN A 227 22.67 7.15 6.62
CA ASN A 227 21.34 6.77 7.12
C ASN A 227 20.30 6.36 6.05
N LYS A 228 20.76 5.88 4.89
CA LYS A 228 19.95 5.32 3.79
C LYS A 228 20.32 3.86 3.56
N LEU A 229 19.34 3.01 3.24
CA LEU A 229 19.57 1.63 2.80
C LEU A 229 20.28 1.63 1.44
N ILE A 230 21.36 0.83 1.32
CA ILE A 230 22.12 0.64 0.08
C ILE A 230 21.98 -0.81 -0.41
N LYS A 231 22.06 -1.79 0.49
CA LYS A 231 21.89 -3.21 0.16
C LYS A 231 21.41 -4.03 1.35
N ILE A 232 20.30 -4.74 1.19
CA ILE A 232 19.88 -5.83 2.10
C ILE A 232 20.30 -7.14 1.43
N LYS A 233 20.85 -8.09 2.17
CA LYS A 233 21.21 -9.42 1.66
C LYS A 233 20.85 -10.50 2.67
N TYR A 234 20.04 -11.47 2.27
CA TYR A 234 19.91 -12.74 2.98
C TYR A 234 20.97 -13.71 2.47
N HIS A 235 21.65 -14.38 3.41
CA HIS A 235 22.64 -15.39 3.11
C HIS A 235 22.27 -16.66 3.87
N TYR A 236 21.99 -17.70 3.10
CA TYR A 236 21.68 -19.04 3.59
C TYR A 236 22.70 -20.04 3.03
N LYS A 237 23.11 -20.99 3.87
CA LYS A 237 24.07 -22.03 3.49
C LYS A 237 23.76 -23.31 4.25
N ASN A 238 23.76 -24.44 3.55
CA ASN A 238 23.78 -25.77 4.16
C ASN A 238 24.87 -26.62 3.48
N LYS A 239 24.75 -27.95 3.54
CA LYS A 239 25.71 -28.87 2.91
C LYS A 239 25.63 -28.91 1.38
N GLY A 240 24.43 -28.88 0.81
CA GLY A 240 24.19 -29.10 -0.64
C GLY A 240 24.07 -27.81 -1.47
N PHE A 241 23.77 -26.67 -0.85
CA PHE A 241 23.76 -25.39 -1.58
C PHE A 241 24.08 -24.16 -0.72
N THR A 242 24.46 -23.08 -1.40
CA THR A 242 24.56 -21.72 -0.85
C THR A 242 23.60 -20.80 -1.61
N LYS A 243 22.74 -20.07 -0.90
CA LYS A 243 21.78 -19.11 -1.45
C LYS A 243 22.10 -17.70 -0.96
N LYS A 244 22.27 -16.75 -1.88
CA LYS A 244 22.65 -15.36 -1.63
C LYS A 244 21.63 -14.46 -2.32
N VAL A 245 20.56 -14.12 -1.61
CA VAL A 245 19.52 -13.21 -2.12
C VAL A 245 19.87 -11.79 -1.71
N ALA A 246 19.80 -10.83 -2.61
CA ALA A 246 20.06 -9.42 -2.31
C ALA A 246 19.06 -8.46 -2.95
N ILE A 247 18.79 -7.38 -2.24
CA ILE A 247 17.93 -6.27 -2.63
C ILE A 247 18.82 -5.02 -2.63
N TYR A 248 18.94 -4.36 -3.77
CA TYR A 248 19.81 -3.18 -3.96
C TYR A 248 19.25 -2.29 -5.07
N LYS A 249 19.89 -1.14 -5.32
CA LYS A 249 19.55 -0.28 -6.47
C LYS A 249 20.52 -0.43 -7.63
N GLU A 250 19.97 -0.53 -8.84
CA GLU A 250 20.68 -0.58 -10.13
C GLU A 250 19.93 0.36 -11.09
N GLY A 251 20.61 1.29 -11.76
CA GLY A 251 19.94 2.33 -12.57
C GLY A 251 19.03 3.31 -11.80
N GLY A 252 18.96 3.20 -10.47
CA GLY A 252 18.02 3.93 -9.61
C GLY A 252 16.77 3.12 -9.22
N GLU A 253 16.46 2.06 -9.96
CA GLU A 253 15.39 1.10 -9.68
C GLU A 253 15.84 0.07 -8.64
N ILE A 254 14.90 -0.63 -7.98
CA ILE A 254 15.26 -1.70 -7.04
C ILE A 254 15.33 -3.03 -7.80
N VAL A 255 16.42 -3.76 -7.57
CA VAL A 255 16.64 -5.12 -8.09
C VAL A 255 16.59 -6.09 -6.91
N ILE A 256 15.79 -7.14 -7.07
CA ILE A 256 15.91 -8.37 -6.28
C ILE A 256 16.77 -9.33 -7.11
N SER A 257 17.84 -9.86 -6.53
CA SER A 257 18.70 -10.86 -7.18
C SER A 257 18.84 -12.10 -6.31
N ASN A 258 18.76 -13.29 -6.90
CA ASN A 258 19.18 -14.54 -6.27
C ASN A 258 20.47 -15.05 -6.92
N ILE A 259 21.39 -15.58 -6.12
CA ILE A 259 22.51 -16.39 -6.58
C ILE A 259 22.47 -17.69 -5.78
N GLU A 260 22.26 -18.80 -6.49
CA GLU A 260 22.24 -20.16 -5.93
C GLU A 260 23.40 -20.98 -6.48
N GLU A 261 24.17 -21.56 -5.58
CA GLU A 261 25.42 -22.28 -5.83
C GLU A 261 25.24 -23.72 -5.30
N LEU A 262 25.06 -24.69 -6.19
CA LEU A 262 24.85 -26.10 -5.88
C LEU A 262 26.19 -26.85 -5.73
N LYS A 263 26.17 -27.98 -4.99
CA LYS A 263 27.36 -28.75 -4.57
C LYS A 263 27.15 -30.25 -4.61
#